data_AF-A0A7S3U4F5-F1
#
_entry.id   AF-A0A7S3U4F5-F1
#
_cell.length_a   1.000
_cell.length_b   1.000
_cell.length_c   1.000
_cell.angle_alpha   90.00
_cell.angle_beta   90.00
_cell.angle_gamma   90.00
#
_symmetry.space_group_name_H-M   'P 1'
#
loop_
_entity.id
_entity.type
_entity.pdbx_description
1 polymer ?
#
loop_
_entity_poly.entity_id
_entity_poly.type
_entity_poly.pdbx_seq_one_letter_code
_entity_poly.pdbx_strand_id
1 'polypeptide(L)'
;WRRLTDCDPISLEPLRRLRVEPFELTADGTRAYFFDARLLSSYLISSGSFTHPISRRDLTREDCRRLDAHLRKHRLGKACVEHAFDHQEDYKKQNAPNNQVRDIQAEASELLRAFYAAGERGGLGGRGRGRS
;
A
#
# COMPACT_ATOMS: atom_id res chain seq x y z
N TRP A 1 12.73 -16.63 16.88
CA TRP A 1 12.18 -15.25 16.87
C TRP A 1 11.50 -14.81 18.17
N ARG A 2 10.80 -15.67 18.94
CA ARG A 2 10.09 -15.24 20.17
C ARG A 2 10.95 -14.60 21.28
N ARG A 3 12.28 -14.74 21.19
CA ARG A 3 13.26 -14.12 22.10
C ARG A 3 13.92 -12.87 21.49
N LEU A 4 13.59 -12.50 20.26
CA LEU A 4 14.08 -11.27 19.64
C LEU A 4 13.47 -10.07 20.36
N THR A 5 14.33 -9.11 20.70
CA THR A 5 13.95 -7.79 21.22
C THR A 5 13.65 -6.79 20.10
N ASP A 6 14.03 -7.11 18.86
CA ASP A 6 13.76 -6.31 17.68
C ASP A 6 12.27 -6.23 17.34
N CYS A 7 11.90 -5.10 16.74
CA CYS A 7 10.59 -4.82 16.18
C CYS A 7 10.63 -4.96 14.66
N ASP A 8 9.50 -5.33 14.08
CA ASP A 8 9.31 -5.30 12.63
C ASP A 8 9.47 -3.86 12.12
N PRO A 9 10.35 -3.60 11.15
CA PRO A 9 10.62 -2.23 10.68
C PRO A 9 9.45 -1.54 9.97
N ILE A 10 8.42 -2.30 9.55
CA ILE A 10 7.27 -1.76 8.80
C ILE A 10 6.10 -1.47 9.76
N SER A 11 5.65 -2.46 10.55
CA SER A 11 4.56 -2.33 11.52
C SER A 11 4.98 -1.75 12.85
N LEU A 12 6.28 -1.77 13.16
CA LEU A 12 6.81 -1.50 14.50
C LEU A 12 6.28 -2.49 15.57
N GLU A 13 5.66 -3.60 15.16
CA GLU A 13 5.21 -4.62 16.09
C GLU A 13 6.41 -5.46 16.58
N PRO A 14 6.45 -5.84 17.87
CA PRO A 14 7.51 -6.71 18.36
C PRO A 14 7.49 -8.06 17.65
N LEU A 15 8.61 -8.46 17.04
CA LEU A 15 8.71 -9.71 16.25
C LEU A 15 8.31 -10.95 17.08
N ARG A 16 8.51 -10.89 18.39
CA ARG A 16 8.09 -11.93 19.35
C ARG A 16 6.58 -12.15 19.45
N ARG A 17 5.78 -11.15 19.10
CA ARG A 17 4.31 -11.19 19.14
C ARG A 17 3.70 -11.74 17.85
N LEU A 18 4.49 -11.88 16.78
CA LEU A 18 4.02 -12.46 15.53
C LEU A 18 3.49 -13.88 15.75
N ARG A 19 2.33 -14.14 15.14
CA ARG A 19 1.68 -15.46 15.16
C ARG A 19 2.50 -16.53 14.44
N VAL A 20 3.29 -16.10 13.46
CA VAL A 20 4.11 -16.92 12.60
C VAL A 20 5.58 -16.53 12.72
N GLU A 21 6.46 -17.36 12.16
CA GLU A 21 7.87 -17.03 12.06
C GLU A 21 8.07 -15.82 11.14
N PRO A 22 8.83 -14.80 11.56
CA PRO A 22 9.15 -13.66 10.71
C PRO A 22 9.94 -14.11 9.48
N PHE A 23 9.75 -13.39 8.39
CA PHE A 23 10.53 -13.58 7.18
C PHE A 23 11.89 -12.91 7.32
N GLU A 24 12.95 -13.67 7.07
CA GLU A 24 14.30 -13.15 7.04
C GLU A 24 14.62 -12.63 5.64
N LEU A 25 15.02 -11.36 5.58
CA LEU A 25 15.45 -10.69 4.37
C LEU A 25 16.81 -10.03 4.59
N THR A 26 17.76 -10.35 3.71
CA THR A 26 19.13 -9.85 3.83
C THR A 26 19.29 -8.53 3.08
N ALA A 27 19.83 -7.53 3.77
CA ALA A 27 20.00 -6.19 3.21
C ALA A 27 21.07 -6.11 2.13
N ASP A 28 22.23 -6.76 2.31
CA ASP A 28 23.38 -6.70 1.39
C ASP A 28 24.35 -7.89 1.60
N GLY A 29 23.82 -9.08 1.92
CA GLY A 29 24.63 -10.25 2.29
C GLY A 29 25.32 -10.16 3.67
N THR A 30 25.34 -8.97 4.28
CA THR A 30 26.02 -8.69 5.56
C THR A 30 25.09 -8.77 6.76
N ARG A 31 23.87 -8.24 6.65
CA ARG A 31 22.91 -8.18 7.76
C ARG A 31 21.54 -8.70 7.35
N ALA A 32 21.06 -9.68 8.12
CA ALA A 32 19.71 -10.18 8.05
C ALA A 32 18.77 -9.30 8.87
N TYR A 33 17.63 -8.94 8.29
CA TYR A 33 16.54 -8.25 8.95
C TYR A 33 15.31 -9.13 8.95
N PHE A 34 14.52 -9.06 10.03
CA PHE A 34 13.33 -9.86 10.20
C PHE A 34 12.10 -8.99 10.00
N PHE A 35 11.18 -9.47 9.18
CA PHE A 35 9.96 -8.77 8.82
C PHE A 35 8.72 -9.63 9.05
N ASP A 36 7.56 -9.00 9.26
CA ASP A 36 6.28 -9.67 9.05
C ASP A 36 6.09 -9.93 7.55
N ALA A 37 6.09 -11.21 7.17
CA ALA A 37 5.92 -11.64 5.78
C ALA A 37 4.65 -11.09 5.13
N ARG A 38 3.54 -11.05 5.88
CA ARG A 38 2.24 -10.59 5.35
C ARG A 38 2.31 -9.10 5.07
N LEU A 39 2.85 -8.33 6.00
CA LEU A 39 2.94 -6.89 5.85
C LEU A 39 3.97 -6.48 4.80
N LEU A 40 5.13 -7.15 4.76
CA LEU A 40 6.14 -6.96 3.73
C LEU A 40 5.55 -7.21 2.35
N SER A 41 4.81 -8.31 2.16
CA SER A 41 4.19 -8.62 0.87
C SER A 41 3.16 -7.56 0.44
N SER A 42 2.32 -7.11 1.37
CA SER A 42 1.36 -6.04 1.13
C SER A 42 2.05 -4.72 0.78
N TYR A 43 3.15 -4.39 1.47
CA TYR A 43 3.93 -3.19 1.20
C TYR A 43 4.55 -3.22 -0.20
N LEU A 44 5.16 -4.33 -0.61
CA LEU A 44 5.80 -4.46 -1.92
C LEU A 44 4.78 -4.33 -3.05
N ILE A 45 3.65 -5.04 -2.95
CA ILE A 45 2.57 -4.99 -3.94
C ILE A 45 1.93 -3.59 -3.97
N SER A 46 1.60 -3.03 -2.80
CA SER A 46 0.91 -1.75 -2.72
C SER A 46 1.78 -0.56 -3.09
N SER A 47 3.10 -0.63 -2.87
CA SER A 47 4.02 0.44 -3.29
C SER A 47 4.40 0.31 -4.76
N GLY A 48 4.33 -0.90 -5.33
CA GLY A 48 4.87 -1.19 -6.66
C GLY A 48 6.40 -1.05 -6.72
N SER A 49 7.08 -1.02 -5.57
CA SER A 49 8.52 -0.91 -5.46
C SER A 49 9.07 -2.17 -4.78
N PHE A 50 9.80 -2.98 -5.55
CA PHE A 50 10.43 -4.20 -5.07
C PHE A 50 11.82 -3.91 -4.50
N THR A 51 11.86 -3.01 -3.52
CA THR A 51 13.10 -2.61 -2.85
C THR A 51 13.06 -2.95 -1.37
N HIS A 52 14.22 -3.24 -0.78
CA HIS A 52 14.34 -3.53 0.64
C HIS A 52 13.96 -2.29 1.46
N PRO A 53 13.05 -2.37 2.44
CA PRO A 53 12.56 -1.20 3.20
C PRO A 53 13.62 -0.41 3.99
N ILE A 54 14.83 -0.96 4.14
CA ILE A 54 15.90 -0.41 4.98
C ILE A 54 17.10 -0.05 4.12
N SER A 55 17.70 -1.03 3.45
CA SER A 55 18.87 -0.77 2.59
C SER A 55 18.52 -0.16 1.25
N ARG A 56 17.23 -0.17 0.85
CA ARG A 56 16.76 0.23 -0.49
C ARG A 56 17.40 -0.55 -1.65
N ARG A 57 18.04 -1.68 -1.36
CA ARG A 57 18.49 -2.68 -2.33
C ARG A 57 17.33 -3.16 -3.19
N ASP A 58 17.57 -3.40 -4.47
CA ASP A 58 16.63 -4.13 -5.32
C ASP A 58 16.47 -5.59 -4.86
N LEU A 59 15.23 -6.00 -4.64
CA LEU A 59 14.89 -7.38 -4.34
C LEU A 59 15.04 -8.24 -5.58
N THR A 60 15.51 -9.46 -5.38
CA THR A 60 15.60 -10.41 -6.48
C THR A 60 14.28 -11.16 -6.65
N ARG A 61 14.05 -11.71 -7.84
CA ARG A 61 12.92 -12.61 -8.10
C ARG A 61 12.91 -13.81 -7.13
N GLU A 62 14.08 -14.30 -6.73
CA GLU A 62 14.20 -15.38 -5.76
C GLU A 62 13.74 -14.95 -4.35
N ASP A 63 14.06 -13.73 -3.92
CA ASP A 63 13.55 -13.18 -2.65
C ASP A 63 12.01 -13.13 -2.65
N CYS A 64 11.41 -12.72 -3.77
CA CYS A 64 9.95 -12.69 -3.95
C CYS A 64 9.34 -14.10 -3.91
N ARG A 65 9.96 -15.07 -4.60
CA ARG A 65 9.53 -16.48 -4.59
C ARG A 65 9.60 -17.09 -3.18
N ARG A 66 10.66 -16.77 -2.43
CA ARG A 66 10.81 -17.21 -1.03
C ARG A 66 9.74 -16.60 -0.13
N LEU A 67 9.39 -15.34 -0.34
CA LEU A 67 8.32 -14.68 0.39
C LEU A 67 6.96 -15.34 0.13
N ASP A 68 6.62 -15.62 -1.13
CA ASP A 68 5.39 -16.31 -1.50
C ASP A 68 5.33 -17.74 -0.93
N ALA A 69 6.45 -18.47 -0.97
CA ALA A 69 6.57 -19.79 -0.36
C ALA A 69 6.33 -19.73 1.15
N HIS A 70 6.85 -18.71 1.83
CA HIS A 70 6.66 -18.51 3.27
C HIS A 70 5.19 -18.20 3.61
N LEU A 71 4.56 -17.30 2.85
CA LEU A 71 3.14 -16.98 3.01
C LEU A 71 2.24 -18.19 2.81
N ARG A 72 2.53 -19.01 1.79
CA ARG A 72 1.80 -20.24 1.50
C ARG A 72 1.99 -21.29 2.59
N LYS A 73 3.23 -21.47 3.07
CA LYS A 73 3.56 -22.39 4.16
C LYS A 73 2.79 -22.05 5.44
N HIS A 74 2.67 -20.76 5.75
CA HIS A 74 2.02 -20.27 6.97
C HIS A 74 0.54 -19.88 6.80
N ARG A 75 -0.05 -20.10 5.61
CA ARG A 75 -1.44 -19.75 5.28
C ARG A 75 -1.81 -18.28 5.54
N LEU A 76 -0.86 -17.37 5.31
CA LEU A 76 -0.99 -15.93 5.61
C LEU A 76 -1.70 -15.12 4.51
N GLY A 77 -1.95 -15.74 3.36
CA GLY A 77 -2.59 -15.11 2.20
C GLY A 77 -1.98 -15.59 0.90
N LYS A 78 -2.60 -15.23 -0.23
CA LYS A 78 -2.07 -15.41 -1.59
C LYS A 78 -1.51 -14.08 -2.11
N ALA A 79 -0.60 -13.45 -1.36
CA ALA A 79 0.17 -12.39 -1.98
C ALA A 79 1.03 -13.09 -3.04
N CYS A 80 0.82 -12.80 -4.31
CA CYS A 80 1.60 -13.34 -5.42
C CYS A 80 2.70 -12.33 -5.73
N VAL A 81 3.64 -12.15 -4.79
CA VAL A 81 4.70 -11.13 -4.88
C VAL A 81 5.62 -11.41 -6.07
N GLU A 82 5.88 -12.69 -6.40
CA GLU A 82 6.62 -13.08 -7.60
C GLU A 82 5.93 -12.58 -8.88
N HIS A 83 4.62 -12.77 -8.98
CA HIS A 83 3.84 -12.28 -10.12
C HIS A 83 3.82 -10.74 -10.17
N ALA A 84 3.68 -10.08 -9.02
CA ALA A 84 3.73 -8.63 -8.96
C ALA A 84 5.10 -8.07 -9.36
N PHE A 85 6.19 -8.80 -9.05
CA PHE A 85 7.56 -8.45 -9.46
C PHE A 85 7.74 -8.55 -10.98
N ASP A 86 7.25 -9.63 -11.60
CA ASP A 86 7.29 -9.79 -13.06
C ASP A 86 6.47 -8.69 -13.78
N HIS A 87 5.43 -8.15 -13.13
CA HIS A 87 4.60 -7.04 -13.61
C HIS A 87 4.91 -5.68 -12.94
N GLN A 88 6.11 -5.50 -12.38
CA GLN A 88 6.42 -4.32 -11.56
C GLN A 88 6.24 -2.99 -12.30
N GLU A 89 6.47 -2.95 -13.61
CA GLU A 89 6.31 -1.75 -14.43
C GLU A 89 4.84 -1.30 -14.55
N ASP A 90 3.90 -2.25 -14.61
CA ASP A 90 2.47 -1.97 -14.65
C ASP A 90 1.97 -1.46 -13.28
N TYR A 91 2.47 -2.06 -12.19
CA TYR A 91 2.20 -1.62 -10.83
C TYR A 91 2.77 -0.22 -10.56
N LYS A 92 4.00 0.05 -11.00
CA LYS A 92 4.65 1.35 -10.85
C LYS A 92 3.95 2.45 -11.64
N LYS A 93 3.39 2.13 -12.81
CA LYS A 93 2.56 3.07 -13.60
C LYS A 93 1.21 3.37 -12.93
N GLN A 94 0.54 2.34 -12.40
CA GLN A 94 -0.71 2.54 -11.66
C GLN A 94 -0.51 3.35 -10.38
N ASN A 95 0.59 3.09 -9.66
CA ASN A 95 0.89 3.67 -8.37
C ASN A 95 1.75 4.95 -8.45
N ALA A 96 2.07 5.41 -9.66
CA ALA A 96 2.76 6.68 -9.84
C ALA A 96 1.94 7.79 -9.17
N PRO A 97 2.57 8.69 -8.39
CA PRO A 97 1.86 9.73 -7.64
C PRO A 97 0.96 10.57 -8.53
N ASN A 98 1.34 10.76 -9.79
CA ASN A 98 0.54 11.49 -10.76
C ASN A 98 -0.79 10.80 -11.09
N ASN A 99 -0.88 9.47 -11.02
CA ASN A 99 -2.12 8.74 -11.32
C ASN A 99 -3.10 8.81 -10.14
N GLN A 100 -2.63 8.59 -8.91
CA GLN A 100 -3.45 8.73 -7.70
C GLN A 100 -3.88 10.19 -7.46
N VAL A 101 -2.99 11.15 -7.63
CA VAL A 101 -3.32 12.58 -7.49
C VAL A 101 -4.35 13.00 -8.54
N ARG A 102 -4.25 12.49 -9.78
CA ARG A 102 -5.25 12.76 -10.83
C ARG A 102 -6.62 12.17 -10.49
N ASP A 103 -6.67 10.98 -9.91
CA ASP A 103 -7.91 10.33 -9.49
C ASP A 103 -8.56 11.08 -8.32
N ILE A 104 -7.77 11.43 -7.29
CA ILE A 104 -8.22 12.24 -6.15
C ILE A 104 -8.66 13.64 -6.60
N GLN A 105 -7.94 14.26 -7.55
CA GLN A 105 -8.31 15.57 -8.11
C GLN A 105 -9.60 15.48 -8.93
N ALA A 106 -9.82 14.39 -9.67
CA ALA A 106 -11.04 14.17 -10.43
C ALA A 106 -12.25 14.03 -9.50
N GLU A 107 -12.17 13.19 -8.46
CA GLU A 107 -13.24 13.05 -7.46
C GLU A 107 -13.50 14.39 -6.73
N ALA A 108 -12.44 15.08 -6.28
CA ALA A 108 -12.58 16.37 -5.62
C ALA A 108 -13.23 17.42 -6.55
N SER A 109 -12.88 17.42 -7.84
CA SER A 109 -13.48 18.33 -8.83
C SER A 109 -14.96 18.04 -9.07
N GLU A 110 -15.37 16.77 -9.04
CA GLU A 110 -16.77 16.37 -9.20
C GLU A 110 -17.61 16.80 -7.99
N LEU A 111 -17.10 16.59 -6.77
CA LEU A 111 -17.74 17.05 -5.54
C LEU A 111 -17.89 18.57 -5.51
N LEU A 112 -16.82 19.31 -5.85
CA LEU A 112 -16.86 20.76 -5.95
C LEU A 112 -17.92 21.22 -6.96
N ARG A 113 -17.98 20.59 -8.14
CA ARG A 113 -18.98 20.89 -9.16
C ARG A 113 -20.41 20.59 -8.68
N ALA A 114 -20.62 19.50 -7.94
CA ALA A 114 -21.92 19.18 -7.35
C ALA A 114 -22.34 20.21 -6.29
N PHE A 115 -21.41 20.66 -5.44
CA PHE A 115 -21.67 21.73 -4.46
C PHE A 115 -22.04 23.06 -5.13
N TYR A 116 -21.29 23.49 -6.14
CA TYR A 116 -21.59 24.73 -6.88
C TYR A 116 -22.91 24.66 -7.63
N ALA A 117 -23.24 23.52 -8.26
CA ALA A 117 -24.52 23.33 -8.96
C ALA A 117 -25.73 23.25 -8.00
N ALA A 118 -25.54 22.79 -6.77
CA ALA A 118 -26.58 22.79 -5.74
C ALA A 118 -26.85 24.20 -5.18
N GLY A 119 -25.82 25.04 -5.09
CA GLY A 119 -25.94 26.43 -4.64
C GLY A 119 -26.79 27.32 -5.56
N GLU A 120 -26.78 27.08 -6.87
CA GLU A 120 -27.57 27.86 -7.84
C GLU A 120 -29.07 27.49 -7.86
N ARG A 121 -29.47 26.32 -7.34
CA ARG A 121 -30.89 25.92 -7.29
C ARG A 121 -31.65 26.41 -6.05
N GLY A 122 -30.95 26.98 -5.06
CA GLY A 122 -31.56 27.55 -3.85
C GLY A 122 -31.95 29.04 -3.94
N GLY A 123 -31.70 29.70 -5.07
CA GLY A 123 -31.75 31.17 -5.19
C GLY A 123 -32.94 31.77 -5.93
N LEU A 124 -34.11 31.11 -6.02
CA LEU A 124 -35.31 31.69 -6.66
C LEU A 124 -36.58 31.43 -5.83
N GLY A 125 -36.77 32.19 -4.75
CA GLY A 125 -37.95 32.06 -3.89
C GLY A 125 -38.32 33.37 -3.17
N GLY A 126 -38.25 34.50 -3.86
CA GLY A 126 -38.54 35.82 -3.28
C GLY A 126 -39.38 36.72 -4.19
N ARG A 127 -40.49 36.22 -4.76
CA ARG A 127 -41.51 37.04 -5.42
C ARG A 127 -42.74 37.18 -4.53
N GLY A 128 -42.65 38.07 -3.54
CA GLY A 128 -43.81 38.59 -2.84
C GLY A 128 -44.49 39.67 -3.68
N ARG A 129 -45.47 39.28 -4.51
CA ARG A 129 -46.48 40.19 -5.07
C ARG A 129 -47.56 40.40 -4.01
N GLY A 130 -47.65 41.60 -3.44
CA GLY A 130 -48.80 42.08 -2.68
C GLY A 130 -49.43 43.25 -3.40
N ARG A 131 -50.54 43.00 -4.11
CA ARG A 131 -51.49 44.01 -4.62
C ARG A 131 -52.72 43.94 -3.71
N SER A 132 -53.13 45.09 -3.19
CA SER A 132 -54.51 45.61 -3.04
C SER A 132 -54.65 46.43 -1.77
#